data_AF-E9GCP5-F1
#
_entry.id   AF-E9GCP5-F1
#
_cell.length_a   1.000
_cell.length_b   1.000
_cell.length_c   1.000
_cell.angle_alpha   90.00
_cell.angle_beta   90.00
_cell.angle_gamma   90.00
#
_symmetry.space_group_name_H-M   'P 1'
#
loop_
_entity.id
_entity.type
_entity.pdbx_description
1 polymer ?
#
loop_
_entity_poly.entity_id
_entity_poly.type
_entity_poly.pdbx_seq_one_letter_code
_entity_poly.pdbx_strand_id
1 'polypeptide(L)'
;MAHFSVASLTQVVLLFVLICWTPSLTGAAFSMEEEFLQLKENNIQLKQAVKSLEAKVEQLKSLESTDELQAKVILSCGAICSSALTTFSLEDKLQELEVRLEAKIEAKNAQLEEKVTQLEVQLELNNELRQELALKVIQLEDKNDQLEVKIQDQDRILTSLLEAAELPVSTDSKLFPVKKEISVQSTEKSGTPRTCRELQTTDPSLPSGMHWIDPDGQGLGDDPIYVYCDMTSGSTSILHDSESSLNVGHCAEAGCYSRSINYNSSIGQIKALMELSAECHQSIRYDCNYAPFESNGVAYSWWNNREGIPQYFWAGSNTDGVHTCQCGIDANCVDPAAKCEGFTTEVLGCTKNFLVVNPSAKCNCDALAPLQLVDDGVITDKYVLPVTRLNFGRTQLETSSGVHTLGRLVCTGSVTFSGLPKSCQDLWLIGHTLNGFYSVMGSTMMESVYCDFTKLPDDTGFQKWIGYADVKSAPVHFDVQRNSSFNTTGTPIPFSFEFQNGLENNIGVASPTTQLCLPSTEYYPIF
;
A
#
# COMPACT_ATOMS: atom_id res chain seq x y z
N MET A 1 36.15 -35.25 50.83
CA MET A 1 36.36 -34.11 51.75
C MET A 1 37.18 -33.08 50.98
N ALA A 2 36.78 -31.85 50.71
CA ALA A 2 35.84 -30.98 51.41
C ALA A 2 35.15 -29.98 50.44
N HIS A 3 33.87 -29.75 50.72
CA HIS A 3 33.03 -28.56 50.54
C HIS A 3 33.49 -27.40 49.64
N PHE A 4 32.64 -27.06 48.66
CA PHE A 4 32.18 -25.67 48.49
C PHE A 4 30.66 -25.61 48.32
N SER A 5 30.09 -24.56 48.92
CA SER A 5 28.71 -24.42 49.39
C SER A 5 27.74 -23.98 48.29
N VAL A 6 26.53 -24.53 48.35
CA VAL A 6 25.34 -24.05 47.66
C VAL A 6 24.83 -22.82 48.39
N ALA A 7 25.19 -21.64 47.93
CA ALA A 7 24.49 -20.40 48.27
C ALA A 7 24.70 -19.38 47.14
N SER A 8 23.63 -18.69 46.75
CA SER A 8 23.60 -17.52 45.86
C SER A 8 23.22 -17.69 44.37
N LEU A 9 22.38 -18.67 44.02
CA LEU A 9 21.54 -18.54 42.79
C LEU A 9 20.13 -18.02 43.09
N THR A 10 19.61 -18.24 44.30
CA THR A 10 18.25 -17.81 44.67
C THR A 10 18.12 -16.30 44.92
N GLN A 11 19.21 -15.58 45.19
CA GLN A 11 19.18 -14.11 45.30
C GLN A 11 19.40 -13.38 43.96
N VAL A 12 19.95 -14.05 42.94
CA VAL A 12 20.09 -13.47 41.58
C VAL A 12 18.79 -13.62 40.80
N VAL A 13 18.05 -14.72 41.01
CA VAL A 13 16.74 -14.96 40.38
C VAL A 13 15.66 -14.05 40.96
N LEU A 14 15.71 -13.70 42.25
CA LEU A 14 14.70 -12.80 42.86
C LEU A 14 14.88 -11.32 42.45
N LEU A 15 16.08 -10.90 42.06
CA LEU A 15 16.34 -9.53 41.59
C LEU A 15 15.99 -9.34 40.11
N PHE A 16 16.01 -10.40 39.31
CA PHE A 16 15.56 -10.37 37.92
C PHE A 16 14.03 -10.42 37.76
N VAL A 17 13.31 -11.03 38.72
CA VAL A 17 11.84 -11.12 38.67
C VAL A 17 11.14 -9.82 39.10
N LEU A 18 11.82 -8.91 39.80
CA LEU A 18 11.23 -7.66 40.31
C LEU A 18 11.44 -6.42 39.43
N ILE A 19 12.21 -6.49 38.34
CA ILE A 19 12.51 -5.32 37.49
C ILE A 19 11.64 -5.26 36.22
N CYS A 20 10.88 -6.32 35.87
CA CYS A 20 10.13 -6.38 34.61
C CYS A 20 8.60 -6.39 34.77
N TRP A 21 8.05 -5.73 35.79
CA TRP A 21 6.60 -5.48 35.88
C TRP A 21 6.29 -3.98 35.91
N THR A 22 6.11 -3.40 34.73
CA THR A 22 4.99 -2.46 34.47
C THR A 22 4.48 -2.69 33.04
N PRO A 23 3.16 -2.70 32.82
CA PRO A 23 2.59 -3.01 31.51
C PRO A 23 2.44 -1.73 30.69
N SER A 24 2.89 -1.73 29.44
CA SER A 24 2.21 -1.08 28.32
C SER A 24 2.92 -1.33 26.98
N LEU A 25 2.09 -1.49 25.95
CA LEU A 25 2.34 -1.34 24.51
C LEU A 25 2.92 -2.51 23.70
N THR A 26 1.98 -3.10 22.95
CA THR A 26 2.06 -3.65 21.57
C THR A 26 2.45 -5.12 21.37
N GLY A 27 1.43 -5.89 20.94
CA GLY A 27 1.39 -7.35 20.81
C GLY A 27 2.12 -7.97 19.62
N ALA A 28 3.31 -7.48 19.26
CA ALA A 28 4.17 -8.15 18.27
C ALA A 28 5.33 -8.94 18.92
N ALA A 29 5.66 -8.68 20.20
CA ALA A 29 6.80 -9.34 20.87
C ALA A 29 6.49 -10.76 21.40
N PHE A 30 5.22 -11.13 21.56
CA PHE A 30 4.84 -12.39 22.20
C PHE A 30 5.02 -13.63 21.29
N SER A 31 4.92 -13.47 19.96
CA SER A 31 4.86 -14.62 19.04
C SER A 31 6.19 -15.39 18.91
N MET A 32 7.33 -14.71 18.84
CA MET A 32 8.64 -15.38 18.68
C MET A 32 9.15 -16.01 19.99
N GLU A 33 8.84 -15.40 21.14
CA GLU A 33 9.21 -15.95 22.44
C GLU A 33 8.42 -17.23 22.73
N GLU A 34 7.12 -17.24 22.40
CA GLU A 34 6.27 -18.43 22.47
C GLU A 34 6.74 -19.51 21.48
N GLU A 35 7.11 -19.16 20.25
CA GLU A 35 7.68 -20.11 19.28
C GLU A 35 9.01 -20.71 19.76
N PHE A 36 9.89 -19.91 20.36
CA PHE A 36 11.15 -20.39 20.92
C PHE A 36 10.93 -21.33 22.12
N LEU A 37 9.98 -20.99 23.00
CA LEU A 37 9.59 -21.84 24.12
C LEU A 37 8.98 -23.17 23.63
N GLN A 38 8.16 -23.10 22.58
CA GLN A 38 7.54 -24.27 21.94
C GLN A 38 8.58 -25.16 21.27
N LEU A 39 9.57 -24.59 20.59
CA LEU A 39 10.70 -25.33 20.00
C LEU A 39 11.56 -26.02 21.07
N LYS A 40 11.78 -25.35 22.20
CA LYS A 40 12.51 -25.92 23.34
C LYS A 40 11.77 -27.11 23.95
N GLU A 41 10.46 -26.99 24.11
CA GLU A 41 9.60 -28.08 24.59
C GLU A 41 9.60 -29.27 23.62
N ASN A 42 9.48 -28.99 22.32
CA ASN A 42 9.57 -30.02 21.27
C ASN A 42 10.94 -30.72 21.26
N ASN A 43 12.03 -30.01 21.51
CA ASN A 43 13.38 -30.60 21.61
C ASN A 43 13.50 -31.54 22.83
N ILE A 44 12.91 -31.17 23.97
CA ILE A 44 12.87 -32.00 25.17
C ILE A 44 12.07 -33.29 24.90
N GLN A 45 10.90 -33.18 24.26
CA GLN A 45 10.06 -34.32 23.86
C GLN A 45 10.81 -35.25 22.89
N LEU A 46 11.54 -34.70 21.92
CA LEU A 46 12.34 -35.48 20.98
C LEU A 46 13.47 -36.25 21.69
N LYS A 47 14.18 -35.60 22.62
CA LYS A 47 15.23 -36.24 23.43
C LYS A 47 14.68 -37.37 24.32
N GLN A 48 13.47 -37.22 24.85
CA GLN A 48 12.79 -38.27 25.61
C GLN A 48 12.36 -39.44 24.71
N ALA A 49 11.87 -39.17 23.50
CA ALA A 49 11.52 -40.21 22.53
C ALA A 49 12.74 -41.02 22.08
N VAL A 50 13.89 -40.37 21.86
CA VAL A 50 15.15 -41.04 21.52
C VAL A 50 15.60 -41.97 22.66
N LYS A 51 15.61 -41.50 23.92
CA LYS A 51 15.92 -42.35 25.08
C LYS A 51 14.98 -43.53 25.23
N SER A 52 13.69 -43.35 24.92
CA SER A 52 12.71 -44.44 24.94
C SER A 52 12.97 -45.47 23.84
N LEU A 53 13.41 -45.03 22.66
CA LEU A 53 13.82 -45.92 21.58
C LEU A 53 15.08 -46.72 21.95
N GLU A 54 16.11 -46.06 22.50
CA GLU A 54 17.34 -46.70 22.96
C GLU A 54 17.05 -47.80 23.98
N ALA A 55 16.16 -47.54 24.95
CA ALA A 55 15.74 -48.55 25.94
C ALA A 55 14.99 -49.74 25.31
N LYS A 56 14.19 -49.51 24.26
CA LYS A 56 13.49 -50.58 23.54
C LYS A 56 14.45 -51.40 22.66
N VAL A 57 15.46 -50.76 22.07
CA VAL A 57 16.55 -51.45 21.35
C VAL A 57 17.31 -52.35 22.31
N GLU A 58 17.62 -51.89 23.52
CA GLU A 58 18.27 -52.71 24.54
C GLU A 58 17.40 -53.89 25.01
N GLN A 59 16.08 -53.69 25.12
CA GLN A 59 15.13 -54.80 25.38
C GLN A 59 15.10 -55.82 24.24
N LEU A 60 15.16 -55.37 22.98
CA LEU A 60 15.22 -56.27 21.82
C LEU A 60 16.54 -57.05 21.78
N LYS A 61 17.67 -56.43 22.13
CA LYS A 61 18.97 -57.11 22.30
C LYS A 61 18.93 -58.16 23.41
N SER A 62 18.18 -57.92 24.50
CA SER A 62 18.03 -58.90 25.58
C SER A 62 17.17 -60.12 25.19
N LEU A 63 16.22 -59.96 24.27
CA LEU A 63 15.41 -61.05 23.70
C LEU A 63 16.20 -61.94 22.74
N GLU A 64 17.22 -61.38 22.07
CA GLU A 64 18.16 -62.12 21.22
C GLU A 64 19.11 -63.02 22.05
N SER A 65 19.36 -62.67 23.32
CA SER A 65 20.16 -63.49 24.25
C SER A 65 19.40 -64.65 24.89
N THR A 66 18.07 -64.74 24.71
CA THR A 66 17.28 -65.91 25.16
C THR A 66 17.30 -67.03 24.13
N ASP A 67 18.51 -67.49 23.82
CA ASP A 67 18.78 -68.73 23.08
C ASP A 67 18.58 -69.98 23.97
N GLU A 68 17.66 -69.90 24.94
CA GLU A 68 17.26 -71.01 25.81
C GLU A 68 16.06 -71.80 25.25
N LEU A 69 15.69 -71.54 23.98
CA LEU A 69 14.73 -72.35 23.22
C LEU A 69 15.33 -73.06 21.99
N GLN A 70 16.53 -72.70 21.54
CA GLN A 70 17.24 -73.45 20.48
C GLN A 70 18.06 -74.62 21.03
N ALA A 71 18.45 -74.60 22.31
CA ALA A 71 19.20 -75.71 22.93
C ALA A 71 18.33 -76.89 23.45
N LYS A 72 17.00 -76.75 23.53
CA LYS A 72 16.08 -77.84 23.94
C LYS A 72 15.39 -78.58 22.79
N VAL A 73 15.51 -78.11 21.55
CA VAL A 73 14.98 -78.79 20.35
C VAL A 73 16.05 -79.65 19.66
N ILE A 74 17.34 -79.44 19.96
CA ILE A 74 18.46 -80.19 19.34
C ILE A 74 18.78 -81.53 20.04
N LEU A 75 18.00 -81.93 21.07
CA LEU A 75 18.18 -83.20 21.78
C LEU A 75 17.01 -84.20 21.64
N SER A 76 16.01 -83.92 20.79
CA SER A 76 14.89 -84.87 20.57
C SER A 76 14.39 -85.06 19.14
N CYS A 77 15.12 -84.61 18.11
CA CYS A 77 14.80 -85.00 16.74
C CYS A 77 16.05 -85.43 15.96
N GLY A 78 16.23 -86.75 15.89
CA GLY A 78 17.08 -87.36 14.89
C GLY A 78 16.43 -87.24 13.50
N ALA A 79 17.28 -86.87 12.54
CA ALA A 79 17.09 -86.93 11.10
C ALA A 79 16.15 -85.87 10.46
N ILE A 80 16.74 -85.23 9.44
CA ILE A 80 16.15 -84.41 8.37
C ILE A 80 15.91 -82.93 8.73
N CYS A 81 16.92 -82.10 8.45
CA CYS A 81 16.69 -80.86 7.69
C CYS A 81 18.00 -80.32 7.13
N SER A 82 18.06 -80.25 5.81
CA SER A 82 19.06 -79.55 5.03
C SER A 82 18.77 -78.05 5.09
N SER A 83 19.71 -77.25 5.58
CA SER A 83 20.03 -75.88 5.15
C SER A 83 20.79 -75.18 6.27
N ALA A 84 22.12 -75.28 6.21
CA ALA A 84 22.93 -74.20 6.74
C ALA A 84 22.71 -72.97 5.84
N LEU A 85 22.75 -71.78 6.44
CA LEU A 85 22.73 -70.43 5.86
C LEU A 85 21.37 -69.75 5.64
N THR A 86 20.79 -69.18 6.70
CA THR A 86 20.00 -67.94 6.60
C THR A 86 20.09 -66.99 7.82
N THR A 87 20.73 -67.38 8.94
CA THR A 87 20.81 -66.52 10.13
C THR A 87 21.77 -65.33 9.96
N PHE A 88 22.88 -65.48 9.24
CA PHE A 88 23.86 -64.39 9.05
C PHE A 88 23.32 -63.15 8.28
N SER A 89 22.19 -63.27 7.56
CA SER A 89 21.67 -62.19 6.70
C SER A 89 20.79 -61.16 7.44
N LEU A 90 20.31 -61.45 8.65
CA LEU A 90 19.43 -60.53 9.39
C LEU A 90 20.23 -59.62 10.32
N GLU A 91 21.19 -60.14 11.09
CA GLU A 91 22.10 -59.31 11.91
C GLU A 91 22.87 -58.29 11.06
N ASP A 92 23.44 -58.68 9.92
CA ASP A 92 24.17 -57.75 9.04
C ASP A 92 23.27 -56.60 8.53
N LYS A 93 21.99 -56.90 8.24
CA LYS A 93 21.01 -55.88 7.82
C LYS A 93 20.55 -55.01 8.98
N LEU A 94 20.46 -55.55 10.19
CA LEU A 94 20.13 -54.79 11.39
C LEU A 94 21.26 -53.81 11.74
N GLN A 95 22.51 -54.27 11.64
CA GLN A 95 23.70 -53.45 11.84
C GLN A 95 23.78 -52.33 10.78
N GLU A 96 23.48 -52.62 9.51
CA GLU A 96 23.44 -51.60 8.45
C GLU A 96 22.34 -50.56 8.68
N LEU A 97 21.18 -50.99 9.19
CA LEU A 97 20.07 -50.09 9.54
C LEU A 97 20.40 -49.20 10.75
N GLU A 98 21.05 -49.74 11.79
CA GLU A 98 21.52 -48.97 12.96
C GLU A 98 22.48 -47.85 12.52
N VAL A 99 23.49 -48.18 11.71
CA VAL A 99 24.47 -47.20 11.20
C VAL A 99 23.80 -46.13 10.33
N ARG A 100 22.86 -46.52 9.45
CA ARG A 100 22.11 -45.55 8.62
C ARG A 100 21.20 -44.66 9.45
N LEU A 101 20.64 -45.16 10.55
CA LEU A 101 19.78 -44.39 11.43
C LEU A 101 20.60 -43.38 12.25
N GLU A 102 21.73 -43.80 12.81
CA GLU A 102 22.67 -42.92 13.51
C GLU A 102 23.18 -41.79 12.62
N ALA A 103 23.61 -42.10 11.39
CA ALA A 103 24.05 -41.08 10.43
C ALA A 103 22.94 -40.07 10.08
N LYS A 104 21.68 -40.51 9.99
CA LYS A 104 20.54 -39.61 9.77
C LYS A 104 20.22 -38.74 10.99
N ILE A 105 20.33 -39.29 12.20
CA ILE A 105 20.15 -38.53 13.44
C ILE A 105 21.24 -37.47 13.57
N GLU A 106 22.49 -37.84 13.31
CA GLU A 106 23.63 -36.92 13.39
C GLU A 106 23.51 -35.78 12.36
N ALA A 107 23.14 -36.10 11.12
CA ALA A 107 22.87 -35.08 10.09
C ALA A 107 21.71 -34.14 10.48
N LYS A 108 20.65 -34.67 11.10
CA LYS A 108 19.53 -33.85 11.57
C LYS A 108 19.89 -32.99 12.78
N ASN A 109 20.71 -33.50 13.69
CA ASN A 109 21.22 -32.73 14.81
C ASN A 109 22.11 -31.59 14.32
N ALA A 110 23.02 -31.85 13.37
CA ALA A 110 23.85 -30.81 12.77
C ALA A 110 23.01 -29.70 12.10
N GLN A 111 21.96 -30.08 11.34
CA GLN A 111 21.02 -29.12 10.75
C GLN A 111 20.25 -28.30 11.80
N LEU A 112 19.93 -28.90 12.95
CA LEU A 112 19.20 -28.21 14.01
C LEU A 112 20.10 -27.24 14.77
N GLU A 113 21.33 -27.64 15.07
CA GLU A 113 22.34 -26.76 15.69
C GLU A 113 22.64 -25.54 14.81
N GLU A 114 22.78 -25.71 13.49
CA GLU A 114 22.95 -24.58 12.57
C GLU A 114 21.76 -23.62 12.56
N LYS A 115 20.53 -24.13 12.66
CA LYS A 115 19.33 -23.28 12.78
C LYS A 115 19.27 -22.54 14.10
N VAL A 116 19.67 -23.19 15.20
CA VAL A 116 19.72 -22.56 16.52
C VAL A 116 20.73 -21.41 16.52
N THR A 117 21.93 -21.61 15.98
CA THR A 117 22.93 -20.53 15.90
C THR A 117 22.48 -19.39 14.99
N GLN A 118 21.79 -19.68 13.87
CA GLN A 118 21.21 -18.63 13.02
C GLN A 118 20.14 -17.81 13.76
N LEU A 119 19.27 -18.46 14.52
CA LEU A 119 18.22 -17.79 15.30
C LEU A 119 18.80 -16.97 16.46
N GLU A 120 19.86 -17.46 17.11
CA GLU A 120 20.57 -16.71 18.15
C GLU A 120 21.16 -15.40 17.60
N VAL A 121 21.77 -15.45 16.41
CA VAL A 121 22.28 -14.24 15.73
C VAL A 121 21.15 -13.29 15.35
N GLN A 122 20.00 -13.80 14.88
CA GLN A 122 18.85 -12.96 14.59
C GLN A 122 18.24 -12.31 15.85
N LEU A 123 18.22 -13.03 16.97
CA LEU A 123 17.74 -12.49 18.23
C LEU A 123 18.63 -11.34 18.72
N GLU A 124 19.95 -11.49 18.63
CA GLU A 124 20.91 -10.45 18.98
C GLU A 124 20.69 -9.19 18.13
N LEU A 125 20.58 -9.36 16.80
CA LEU A 125 20.32 -8.25 15.87
C LEU A 125 18.99 -7.54 16.16
N ASN A 126 17.94 -8.30 16.47
CA ASN A 126 16.64 -7.73 16.83
C ASN A 126 16.70 -6.94 18.15
N ASN A 127 17.51 -7.37 19.11
CA ASN A 127 17.72 -6.65 20.36
C ASN A 127 18.47 -5.33 20.12
N GLU A 128 19.51 -5.33 19.28
CA GLU A 128 20.21 -4.10 18.88
C GLU A 128 19.26 -3.11 18.18
N LEU A 129 18.46 -3.60 17.23
CA LEU A 129 17.47 -2.79 16.52
C LEU A 129 16.43 -2.19 17.47
N ARG A 130 15.97 -2.97 18.46
CA ARG A 130 15.04 -2.48 19.50
C ARG A 130 15.65 -1.38 20.36
N GLN A 131 16.92 -1.49 20.71
CA GLN A 131 17.62 -0.45 21.46
C GLN A 131 17.76 0.83 20.64
N GLU A 132 18.11 0.72 19.35
CA GLU A 132 18.19 1.87 18.46
C GLU A 132 16.82 2.56 18.31
N LEU A 133 15.76 1.77 18.15
CA LEU A 133 14.40 2.29 18.03
C LEU A 133 13.96 3.00 19.31
N ALA A 134 14.27 2.44 20.49
CA ALA A 134 13.96 3.07 21.77
C ALA A 134 14.65 4.43 21.92
N LEU A 135 15.93 4.55 21.50
CA LEU A 135 16.64 5.82 21.50
C LEU A 135 16.01 6.85 20.54
N LYS A 136 15.57 6.42 19.35
CA LYS A 136 14.88 7.30 18.39
C LYS A 136 13.52 7.77 18.92
N VAL A 137 12.77 6.92 19.61
CA VAL A 137 11.49 7.30 20.24
C VAL A 137 11.72 8.41 21.28
N ILE A 138 12.69 8.25 22.17
CA ILE A 138 13.04 9.28 23.16
C ILE A 138 13.42 10.61 22.49
N GLN A 139 14.16 10.57 21.37
CA GLN A 139 14.51 11.77 20.62
C GLN A 139 13.31 12.44 19.96
N LEU A 140 12.32 11.66 19.52
CA LEU A 140 11.08 12.19 18.95
C LEU A 140 10.18 12.79 20.02
N GLU A 141 10.11 12.17 21.19
CA GLU A 141 9.39 12.70 22.36
C GLU A 141 9.95 14.07 22.77
N ASP A 142 11.28 14.22 22.90
CA ASP A 142 11.90 15.51 23.22
C ASP A 142 11.61 16.59 22.16
N LYS A 143 11.61 16.21 20.87
CA LYS A 143 11.22 17.14 19.80
C LYS A 143 9.74 17.52 19.86
N ASN A 144 8.87 16.59 20.24
CA ASN A 144 7.44 16.85 20.39
C ASN A 144 7.19 17.83 21.54
N ASP A 145 7.85 17.63 22.69
CA ASP A 145 7.79 18.55 23.82
C ASP A 145 8.27 19.96 23.44
N GLN A 146 9.37 20.06 22.66
CA GLN A 146 9.87 21.34 22.16
C GLN A 146 8.88 22.04 21.22
N LEU A 147 8.13 21.29 20.40
CA LEU A 147 7.12 21.84 19.52
C LEU A 147 5.89 22.31 20.30
N GLU A 148 5.46 21.57 21.32
CA GLU A 148 4.35 21.97 22.18
C GLU A 148 4.62 23.30 22.90
N VAL A 149 5.85 23.50 23.40
CA VAL A 149 6.26 24.78 23.99
C VAL A 149 6.18 25.92 22.98
N LYS A 150 6.63 25.70 21.74
CA LYS A 150 6.56 26.72 20.68
C LYS A 150 5.12 27.07 20.30
N ILE A 151 4.22 26.09 20.26
CA ILE A 151 2.80 26.32 20.00
C ILE A 151 2.17 27.13 21.14
N GLN A 152 2.47 26.80 22.40
CA GLN A 152 2.01 27.58 23.56
C GLN A 152 2.52 29.01 23.53
N ASP A 153 3.78 29.24 23.13
CA ASP A 153 4.32 30.58 22.97
C ASP A 153 3.61 31.36 21.85
N GLN A 154 3.32 30.72 20.71
CA GLN A 154 2.55 31.33 19.63
C GLN A 154 1.12 31.69 20.07
N ASP A 155 0.45 30.80 20.82
CA ASP A 155 -0.90 31.03 21.34
C ASP A 155 -0.94 32.17 22.37
N ARG A 156 0.11 32.28 23.21
CA ARG A 156 0.27 33.39 24.14
C ARG A 156 0.48 34.72 23.41
N ILE A 157 1.27 34.71 22.34
CA ILE A 157 1.47 35.89 21.49
C ILE A 157 0.13 36.27 20.83
N LEU A 158 -0.60 35.31 20.26
CA LEU A 158 -1.90 35.55 19.63
C LEU A 158 -2.91 36.13 20.62
N THR A 159 -2.97 35.58 21.83
CA THR A 159 -3.83 36.05 22.93
C THR A 159 -3.46 37.48 23.34
N SER A 160 -2.17 37.79 23.48
CA SER A 160 -1.72 39.15 23.81
C SER A 160 -2.01 40.18 22.71
N LEU A 161 -1.99 39.75 21.43
CA LEU A 161 -2.37 40.59 20.28
C LEU A 161 -3.88 40.80 20.21
N LEU A 162 -4.68 39.80 20.61
CA LEU A 162 -6.14 39.89 20.71
C LEU A 162 -6.57 40.81 21.86
N GLU A 163 -5.94 40.71 23.03
CA GLU A 163 -6.21 41.58 24.18
C GLU A 163 -5.80 43.04 23.92
N ALA A 164 -4.71 43.27 23.17
CA ALA A 164 -4.30 44.60 22.76
C ALA A 164 -5.27 45.27 21.75
N ALA A 165 -6.17 44.49 21.13
CA ALA A 165 -7.16 44.98 20.18
C ALA A 165 -8.47 45.48 20.84
N GLU A 166 -8.66 45.25 22.14
CA GLU A 166 -9.86 45.70 22.87
C GLU A 166 -9.58 46.87 23.82
N LEU A 167 -9.83 48.10 23.35
CA LEU A 167 -10.14 49.25 24.21
C LEU A 167 -11.48 49.89 23.81
N PRO A 168 -12.21 50.46 24.78
CA PRO A 168 -13.66 50.60 24.71
C PRO A 168 -14.12 51.83 23.91
N VAL A 169 -15.28 51.66 23.29
CA VAL A 169 -16.08 52.66 22.58
C VAL A 169 -16.40 53.84 23.51
N SER A 170 -16.00 55.05 23.13
CA SER A 170 -16.66 56.29 23.55
C SER A 170 -17.05 57.11 22.34
N THR A 171 -18.32 57.43 22.28
CA THR A 171 -19.03 58.30 21.34
C THR A 171 -18.31 59.64 21.13
N ASP A 172 -17.87 59.95 19.90
CA ASP A 172 -18.36 61.14 19.21
C ASP A 172 -17.93 61.19 17.73
N SER A 173 -18.78 61.84 16.96
CA SER A 173 -18.74 62.12 15.53
C SER A 173 -17.48 62.86 15.04
N LYS A 174 -16.81 62.32 14.00
CA LYS A 174 -16.32 63.02 12.77
C LYS A 174 -15.32 62.19 11.94
N LEU A 175 -15.78 61.83 10.75
CA LEU A 175 -15.15 62.11 9.45
C LEU A 175 -13.73 61.53 9.12
N PHE A 176 -13.75 60.65 8.10
CA PHE A 176 -12.71 60.11 7.19
C PHE A 176 -11.78 58.97 7.68
N PRO A 177 -11.84 57.78 7.05
CA PRO A 177 -10.71 56.87 7.02
C PRO A 177 -9.81 57.23 5.83
N VAL A 178 -8.66 57.83 6.12
CA VAL A 178 -7.50 57.78 5.22
C VAL A 178 -6.91 56.37 5.36
N LYS A 179 -7.06 55.55 4.32
CA LYS A 179 -6.29 54.31 4.17
C LYS A 179 -4.81 54.67 4.20
N LYS A 180 -4.08 54.11 5.18
CA LYS A 180 -2.62 54.01 5.10
C LYS A 180 -2.30 52.53 5.01
N GLU A 181 -2.13 52.08 3.77
CA GLU A 181 -1.56 50.79 3.43
C GLU A 181 -0.19 50.67 4.11
N ILE A 182 -0.04 49.65 4.94
CA ILE A 182 1.28 49.15 5.32
C ILE A 182 1.70 48.25 4.15
N SER A 183 2.71 48.70 3.41
CA SER A 183 3.38 47.92 2.38
C SER A 183 4.12 46.75 3.03
N VAL A 184 3.41 45.65 3.25
CA VAL A 184 4.04 44.34 3.26
C VAL A 184 4.39 44.08 1.81
N GLN A 185 5.68 44.00 1.49
CA GLN A 185 6.13 43.58 0.18
C GLN A 185 5.41 42.27 -0.18
N SER A 186 4.61 42.34 -1.23
CA SER A 186 3.91 41.23 -1.83
C SER A 186 4.91 40.19 -2.30
N THR A 187 5.22 39.21 -1.46
CA THR A 187 5.27 37.85 -1.94
C THR A 187 3.82 37.48 -2.23
N GLU A 188 3.50 37.24 -3.49
CA GLU A 188 2.21 36.69 -3.92
C GLU A 188 1.80 35.60 -2.93
N LYS A 189 0.55 35.64 -2.43
CA LYS A 189 -0.03 34.56 -1.64
C LYS A 189 -0.08 33.33 -2.55
N SER A 190 1.01 32.58 -2.61
CA SER A 190 1.07 31.30 -3.27
C SER A 190 0.13 30.38 -2.49
N GLY A 191 -0.97 29.98 -3.12
CA GLY A 191 -1.85 28.95 -2.57
C GLY A 191 -1.09 27.64 -2.36
N THR A 192 -1.71 26.69 -1.67
CA THR A 192 -1.17 25.35 -1.52
C THR A 192 -0.95 24.75 -2.92
N PRO A 193 0.26 24.25 -3.26
CA PRO A 193 0.54 23.71 -4.59
C PRO A 193 -0.29 22.46 -4.84
N ARG A 194 -0.66 22.19 -6.09
CA ARG A 194 -1.59 21.10 -6.43
C ARG A 194 -0.91 19.74 -6.46
N THR A 195 0.38 19.70 -6.71
CA THR A 195 1.17 18.46 -6.77
C THR A 195 2.54 18.63 -6.13
N CYS A 196 3.18 17.52 -5.76
CA CYS A 196 4.58 17.56 -5.31
C CYS A 196 5.52 18.06 -6.41
N ARG A 197 5.19 17.78 -7.68
CA ARG A 197 5.95 18.26 -8.84
C ARG A 197 5.91 19.79 -8.94
N GLU A 198 4.74 20.39 -8.74
CA GLU A 198 4.59 21.84 -8.69
C GLU A 198 5.36 22.44 -7.51
N LEU A 199 5.21 21.84 -6.32
CA LEU A 199 5.94 22.25 -5.12
C LEU A 199 7.46 22.20 -5.34
N GLN A 200 7.98 21.12 -5.95
CA GLN A 200 9.39 20.95 -6.32
C GLN A 200 9.86 22.04 -7.29
N THR A 201 9.04 22.41 -8.28
CA THR A 201 9.41 23.46 -9.26
C THR A 201 9.40 24.85 -8.65
N THR A 202 8.50 25.11 -7.71
CA THR A 202 8.34 26.41 -7.05
C THR A 202 9.41 26.63 -5.98
N ASP A 203 9.76 25.59 -5.22
CA ASP A 203 10.86 25.61 -4.25
C ASP A 203 11.82 24.42 -4.45
N PRO A 204 12.81 24.55 -5.36
CA PRO A 204 13.80 23.50 -5.59
C PRO A 204 14.73 23.21 -4.41
N SER A 205 14.72 24.02 -3.36
CA SER A 205 15.54 23.83 -2.16
C SER A 205 14.88 22.93 -1.12
N LEU A 206 13.60 22.61 -1.32
CA LEU A 206 12.80 21.85 -0.37
C LEU A 206 13.23 20.36 -0.35
N PRO A 207 13.43 19.75 0.83
CA PRO A 207 13.81 18.35 0.93
C PRO A 207 12.61 17.41 0.71
N SER A 208 12.90 16.18 0.28
CA SER A 208 11.92 15.09 0.26
C SER A 208 11.34 14.88 1.66
N GLY A 209 10.04 14.65 1.75
CA GLY A 209 9.34 14.58 3.02
C GLY A 209 7.83 14.67 2.88
N MET A 210 7.14 14.78 4.01
CA MET A 210 5.70 14.97 4.03
C MET A 210 5.34 16.44 3.81
N HIS A 211 4.45 16.71 2.87
CA HIS A 211 4.02 18.07 2.51
C HIS A 211 2.51 18.11 2.25
N TRP A 212 1.93 19.30 2.41
CA TRP A 212 0.55 19.57 2.02
C TRP A 212 0.49 19.93 0.54
N ILE A 213 -0.44 19.31 -0.17
CA ILE A 213 -0.80 19.66 -1.56
C ILE A 213 -2.31 19.74 -1.68
N ASP A 214 -2.79 20.47 -2.67
CA ASP A 214 -4.22 20.63 -2.94
C ASP A 214 -4.59 20.32 -4.41
N PRO A 215 -4.61 19.03 -4.80
CA PRO A 215 -4.82 18.59 -6.17
C PRO A 215 -6.07 19.13 -6.87
N ASP A 216 -7.24 19.15 -6.21
CA ASP A 216 -8.47 19.68 -6.82
C ASP A 216 -8.49 21.22 -6.90
N GLY A 217 -7.79 21.88 -5.98
CA GLY A 217 -7.40 23.29 -6.05
C GLY A 217 -7.86 24.10 -4.84
N GLN A 218 -7.12 25.16 -4.52
CA GLN A 218 -7.33 25.95 -3.30
C GLN A 218 -8.78 26.42 -3.09
N GLY A 219 -9.41 25.87 -2.04
CA GLY A 219 -10.77 26.24 -1.64
C GLY A 219 -11.86 25.67 -2.55
N LEU A 220 -11.54 24.66 -3.33
CA LEU A 220 -12.46 23.85 -4.13
C LEU A 220 -12.55 22.45 -3.54
N GLY A 221 -13.68 21.76 -3.75
CA GLY A 221 -13.80 20.33 -3.44
C GLY A 221 -13.53 19.97 -1.98
N ASP A 222 -12.61 19.03 -1.79
CA ASP A 222 -12.22 18.48 -0.49
C ASP A 222 -11.01 19.23 0.09
N ASP A 223 -10.77 19.11 1.40
CA ASP A 223 -9.60 19.76 2.03
C ASP A 223 -8.25 19.25 1.44
N PRO A 224 -7.18 20.08 1.48
CA PRO A 224 -5.84 19.69 1.08
C PRO A 224 -5.38 18.38 1.73
N ILE A 225 -4.47 17.65 1.06
CA ILE A 225 -3.99 16.34 1.50
C ILE A 225 -2.52 16.37 1.93
N TYR A 226 -2.19 15.55 2.93
CA TYR A 226 -0.84 15.41 3.46
C TYR A 226 -0.16 14.15 2.92
N VAL A 227 0.82 14.33 2.04
CA VAL A 227 1.41 13.26 1.22
C VAL A 227 2.93 13.26 1.33
N TYR A 228 3.56 12.15 0.95
CA TYR A 228 5.01 12.11 0.82
C TYR A 228 5.43 12.60 -0.57
N CYS A 229 6.20 13.68 -0.62
CA CYS A 229 6.84 14.17 -1.83
C CYS A 229 8.30 13.72 -1.86
N ASP A 230 8.69 13.03 -2.92
CA ASP A 230 10.10 12.88 -3.25
C ASP A 230 10.52 14.05 -4.13
N MET A 231 11.24 15.01 -3.56
CA MET A 231 11.73 16.20 -4.25
C MET A 231 12.92 15.90 -5.18
N THR A 232 13.42 14.65 -5.22
CA THR A 232 14.41 14.23 -6.22
C THR A 232 13.72 13.93 -7.54
N SER A 233 12.65 13.14 -7.50
CA SER A 233 11.89 12.71 -8.69
C SER A 233 10.71 13.63 -9.02
N GLY A 234 10.22 14.40 -8.03
CA GLY A 234 8.97 15.15 -8.09
C GLY A 234 7.73 14.28 -7.88
N SER A 235 7.87 13.05 -7.37
CA SER A 235 6.76 12.11 -7.19
C SER A 235 5.90 12.44 -5.97
N THR A 236 4.61 12.15 -6.07
CA THR A 236 3.65 12.19 -4.97
C THR A 236 3.26 10.78 -4.55
N SER A 237 3.46 10.43 -3.27
CA SER A 237 3.08 9.13 -2.72
C SER A 237 2.01 9.28 -1.65
N ILE A 238 0.88 8.59 -1.83
CA ILE A 238 -0.28 8.66 -0.94
C ILE A 238 -0.28 7.45 0.01
N LEU A 239 -0.40 7.74 1.30
CA LEU A 239 -0.35 6.74 2.36
C LEU A 239 -1.70 6.04 2.56
N HIS A 240 -1.66 4.80 3.03
CA HIS A 240 -2.84 4.04 3.43
C HIS A 240 -2.57 3.11 4.61
N ASP A 241 -3.63 2.55 5.19
CA ASP A 241 -3.61 1.74 6.43
C ASP A 241 -3.13 0.29 6.28
N SER A 242 -2.59 -0.07 5.12
CA SER A 242 -2.35 -1.48 4.72
C SER A 242 -1.01 -1.66 4.00
N GLU A 243 -0.02 -0.83 4.34
CA GLU A 243 1.34 -0.86 3.77
C GLU A 243 2.22 -1.99 4.33
N SER A 244 1.86 -2.59 5.47
CA SER A 244 2.60 -3.71 6.08
C SER A 244 2.18 -5.07 5.50
N SER A 245 3.03 -6.07 5.66
CA SER A 245 2.71 -7.45 5.31
C SER A 245 1.61 -8.01 6.21
N LEU A 246 0.54 -8.53 5.60
CA LEU A 246 -0.63 -9.07 6.28
C LEU A 246 -0.87 -10.52 5.86
N ASN A 247 -1.10 -11.39 6.85
CA ASN A 247 -1.43 -12.79 6.61
C ASN A 247 -2.92 -12.93 6.27
N VAL A 248 -3.22 -13.69 5.21
CA VAL A 248 -4.58 -14.03 4.76
C VAL A 248 -5.27 -14.97 5.75
N GLY A 249 -4.50 -15.76 6.51
CA GLY A 249 -5.02 -16.81 7.38
C GLY A 249 -5.63 -17.97 6.60
N HIS A 250 -6.55 -18.69 7.22
CA HIS A 250 -7.26 -19.80 6.58
C HIS A 250 -8.53 -19.31 5.91
N CYS A 251 -8.55 -19.40 4.57
CA CYS A 251 -9.64 -18.93 3.75
C CYS A 251 -9.84 -19.89 2.58
N ALA A 252 -10.87 -20.74 2.65
CA ALA A 252 -11.11 -21.77 1.64
C ALA A 252 -11.84 -21.25 0.40
N GLU A 253 -12.86 -20.40 0.61
CA GLU A 253 -13.68 -19.85 -0.47
C GLU A 253 -12.96 -18.71 -1.21
N ALA A 254 -13.39 -18.45 -2.44
CA ALA A 254 -12.86 -17.34 -3.23
C ALA A 254 -13.15 -16.00 -2.52
N GLY A 255 -12.10 -15.22 -2.28
CA GLY A 255 -12.20 -13.91 -1.64
C GLY A 255 -12.79 -13.89 -0.22
N CYS A 256 -12.81 -15.01 0.52
CA CYS A 256 -13.29 -14.97 1.91
C CYS A 256 -12.43 -14.10 2.83
N TYR A 257 -11.15 -13.94 2.50
CA TYR A 257 -10.34 -12.87 3.05
C TYR A 257 -10.58 -11.63 2.21
N SER A 258 -11.00 -10.55 2.85
CA SER A 258 -11.24 -9.26 2.21
C SER A 258 -10.69 -8.14 3.09
N ARG A 259 -9.70 -7.41 2.57
CA ARG A 259 -9.09 -6.24 3.23
C ARG A 259 -9.45 -4.97 2.46
N SER A 260 -10.28 -4.12 3.06
CA SER A 260 -10.48 -2.74 2.57
C SER A 260 -9.21 -1.93 2.79
N ILE A 261 -8.87 -1.07 1.84
CA ILE A 261 -7.71 -0.19 1.89
C ILE A 261 -8.22 1.23 2.18
N ASN A 262 -7.83 1.78 3.33
CA ASN A 262 -8.22 3.13 3.71
C ASN A 262 -7.03 4.07 3.47
N TYR A 263 -7.18 4.93 2.47
CA TYR A 263 -6.21 5.99 2.19
C TYR A 263 -6.37 7.15 3.18
N ASN A 264 -5.27 7.80 3.51
CA ASN A 264 -5.25 9.00 4.36
C ASN A 264 -5.74 10.26 3.60
N SER A 265 -6.30 10.09 2.41
CA SER A 265 -6.72 11.15 1.50
C SER A 265 -8.07 10.78 0.89
N SER A 266 -8.90 11.79 0.58
CA SER A 266 -10.19 11.54 -0.05
C SER A 266 -10.01 10.98 -1.46
N ILE A 267 -10.98 10.18 -1.92
CA ILE A 267 -10.96 9.67 -3.30
C ILE A 267 -11.05 10.82 -4.31
N GLY A 268 -11.69 11.95 -3.97
CA GLY A 268 -11.76 13.15 -4.81
C GLY A 268 -10.38 13.74 -5.08
N GLN A 269 -9.60 13.98 -4.02
CA GLN A 269 -8.23 14.50 -4.12
C GLN A 269 -7.29 13.52 -4.84
N ILE A 270 -7.44 12.22 -4.59
CA ILE A 270 -6.67 11.19 -5.30
C ILE A 270 -6.97 11.24 -6.80
N LYS A 271 -8.25 11.30 -7.20
CA LYS A 271 -8.64 11.41 -8.62
C LYS A 271 -8.07 12.67 -9.26
N ALA A 272 -8.17 13.82 -8.58
CA ALA A 272 -7.60 15.06 -9.07
C ALA A 272 -6.08 14.96 -9.28
N LEU A 273 -5.35 14.38 -8.32
CA LEU A 273 -3.91 14.16 -8.44
C LEU A 273 -3.56 13.26 -9.65
N MET A 274 -4.32 12.18 -9.85
CA MET A 274 -4.10 11.24 -10.95
C MET A 274 -4.35 11.87 -12.32
N GLU A 275 -5.27 12.83 -12.40
CA GLU A 275 -5.58 13.58 -13.62
C GLU A 275 -4.48 14.61 -13.93
N LEU A 276 -3.91 15.25 -12.89
CA LEU A 276 -2.78 16.18 -13.04
C LEU A 276 -1.46 15.48 -13.35
N SER A 277 -1.34 14.19 -13.03
CA SER A 277 -0.12 13.41 -13.16
C SER A 277 -0.02 12.71 -14.52
N ALA A 278 1.20 12.59 -15.04
CA ALA A 278 1.44 11.89 -16.30
C ALA A 278 1.13 10.39 -16.16
N GLU A 279 1.60 9.81 -15.06
CA GLU A 279 1.45 8.38 -14.74
C GLU A 279 1.23 8.19 -13.24
N CYS A 280 0.57 7.09 -12.88
CA CYS A 280 0.45 6.64 -11.50
C CYS A 280 0.61 5.12 -11.46
N HIS A 281 1.24 4.62 -10.40
CA HIS A 281 1.46 3.21 -10.21
C HIS A 281 1.31 2.80 -8.75
N GLN A 282 1.05 1.52 -8.53
CA GLN A 282 0.95 0.95 -7.20
C GLN A 282 1.54 -0.47 -7.21
N SER A 283 2.43 -0.76 -6.27
CA SER A 283 3.05 -2.09 -6.16
C SER A 283 2.22 -3.02 -5.31
N ILE A 284 2.28 -4.31 -5.62
CA ILE A 284 1.68 -5.39 -4.84
C ILE A 284 2.63 -6.57 -4.79
N ARG A 285 2.63 -7.27 -3.66
CA ARG A 285 3.37 -8.51 -3.46
C ARG A 285 2.48 -9.53 -2.76
N TYR A 286 2.57 -10.77 -3.19
CA TYR A 286 1.92 -11.92 -2.55
C TYR A 286 2.90 -13.08 -2.41
N ASP A 287 3.19 -13.44 -1.17
CA ASP A 287 3.96 -14.62 -0.80
C ASP A 287 2.97 -15.76 -0.52
N CYS A 288 3.04 -16.84 -1.29
CA CYS A 288 2.00 -17.87 -1.35
C CYS A 288 2.56 -19.30 -1.21
N ASN A 289 1.75 -20.18 -0.62
CA ASN A 289 1.96 -21.63 -0.58
C ASN A 289 0.59 -22.30 -0.67
N TYR A 290 0.35 -23.12 -1.70
CA TYR A 290 -0.98 -23.64 -2.04
C TYR A 290 -2.10 -22.59 -2.09
N ALA A 291 -1.77 -21.35 -2.45
CA ALA A 291 -2.69 -20.23 -2.46
C ALA A 291 -2.66 -19.53 -3.84
N PRO A 292 -3.37 -20.06 -4.84
CA PRO A 292 -3.39 -19.52 -6.19
C PRO A 292 -4.25 -18.27 -6.29
N PHE A 293 -3.95 -17.40 -7.26
CA PHE A 293 -4.88 -16.36 -7.65
C PHE A 293 -5.99 -16.93 -8.53
N GLU A 294 -5.61 -17.78 -9.48
CA GLU A 294 -6.51 -18.51 -10.36
C GLU A 294 -6.10 -19.98 -10.45
N SER A 295 -7.08 -20.90 -10.48
CA SER A 295 -6.83 -22.31 -10.73
C SER A 295 -7.97 -22.92 -11.52
N ASN A 296 -7.66 -23.64 -12.61
CA ASN A 296 -8.64 -24.28 -13.49
C ASN A 296 -9.71 -23.31 -14.03
N GLY A 297 -9.32 -22.07 -14.34
CA GLY A 297 -10.24 -21.02 -14.81
C GLY A 297 -11.15 -20.44 -13.73
N VAL A 298 -10.93 -20.78 -12.46
CA VAL A 298 -11.65 -20.21 -11.32
C VAL A 298 -10.74 -19.23 -10.60
N ALA A 299 -11.14 -17.96 -10.58
CA ALA A 299 -10.45 -16.92 -9.82
C ALA A 299 -10.81 -17.03 -8.33
N TYR A 300 -9.80 -17.16 -7.49
CA TYR A 300 -9.91 -17.20 -6.03
C TYR A 300 -9.55 -15.86 -5.38
N SER A 301 -8.82 -15.01 -6.10
CA SER A 301 -8.31 -13.75 -5.60
C SER A 301 -8.48 -12.64 -6.65
N TRP A 302 -8.75 -11.42 -6.19
CA TRP A 302 -8.89 -10.22 -7.02
C TRP A 302 -8.72 -8.97 -6.17
N TRP A 303 -8.46 -7.83 -6.81
CA TRP A 303 -8.51 -6.54 -6.15
C TRP A 303 -9.63 -5.68 -6.73
N ASN A 304 -10.11 -4.68 -6.00
CA ASN A 304 -11.15 -3.76 -6.49
C ASN A 304 -10.54 -2.40 -6.83
N ASN A 305 -10.95 -1.84 -7.96
CA ASN A 305 -10.57 -0.50 -8.38
C ASN A 305 -11.28 0.59 -7.54
N ARG A 306 -11.03 1.86 -7.84
CA ARG A 306 -11.67 3.01 -7.17
C ARG A 306 -13.19 3.08 -7.33
N GLU A 307 -13.76 2.44 -8.36
CA GLU A 307 -15.20 2.28 -8.55
C GLU A 307 -15.77 0.99 -7.89
N GLY A 308 -14.93 0.20 -7.22
CA GLY A 308 -15.32 -1.07 -6.60
C GLY A 308 -15.44 -2.24 -7.58
N ILE A 309 -15.05 -2.07 -8.84
CA ILE A 309 -15.07 -3.10 -9.89
C ILE A 309 -13.88 -4.06 -9.68
N PRO A 310 -14.10 -5.38 -9.68
CA PRO A 310 -13.02 -6.37 -9.52
C PRO A 310 -12.07 -6.37 -10.72
N GLN A 311 -10.78 -6.57 -10.42
CA GLN A 311 -9.67 -6.63 -11.36
C GLN A 311 -8.82 -7.89 -11.05
N TYR A 312 -8.34 -8.56 -12.09
CA TYR A 312 -7.70 -9.88 -12.00
C TYR A 312 -6.24 -9.91 -12.44
N PHE A 313 -5.73 -8.82 -13.00
CA PHE A 313 -4.31 -8.67 -13.32
C PHE A 313 -3.57 -8.12 -12.09
N TRP A 314 -2.33 -8.54 -11.87
CA TRP A 314 -1.54 -8.18 -10.68
C TRP A 314 -0.27 -7.39 -11.03
N ALA A 315 0.02 -7.21 -12.32
CA ALA A 315 1.10 -6.36 -12.83
C ALA A 315 0.75 -5.76 -14.20
N GLY A 316 1.36 -4.63 -14.55
CA GLY A 316 1.16 -3.97 -15.84
C GLY A 316 -0.14 -3.16 -15.89
N SER A 317 -0.83 -3.23 -17.02
CA SER A 317 -2.07 -2.49 -17.29
C SER A 317 -3.18 -3.42 -17.79
N ASN A 318 -4.44 -3.01 -17.62
CA ASN A 318 -5.63 -3.81 -17.92
C ASN A 318 -5.96 -3.94 -19.42
N THR A 319 -4.98 -3.74 -20.32
CA THR A 319 -5.22 -3.65 -21.76
C THR A 319 -5.91 -4.89 -22.36
N ASP A 320 -5.71 -6.07 -21.77
CA ASP A 320 -6.31 -7.32 -22.25
C ASP A 320 -7.29 -7.98 -21.24
N GLY A 321 -7.46 -7.44 -20.03
CA GLY A 321 -8.28 -8.07 -18.98
C GLY A 321 -7.75 -9.43 -18.48
N VAL A 322 -6.51 -9.80 -18.85
CA VAL A 322 -5.94 -11.13 -18.62
C VAL A 322 -5.30 -11.21 -17.23
N HIS A 323 -5.65 -12.27 -16.50
CA HIS A 323 -4.96 -12.66 -15.28
C HIS A 323 -3.45 -12.89 -15.55
N THR A 324 -2.61 -11.99 -15.04
CA THR A 324 -1.17 -11.97 -15.28
C THR A 324 -0.44 -11.29 -14.11
N CYS A 325 0.71 -11.84 -13.71
CA CYS A 325 1.65 -11.25 -12.74
C CYS A 325 2.95 -10.83 -13.43
N GLN A 326 3.88 -10.17 -12.71
CA GLN A 326 5.12 -9.67 -13.33
C GLN A 326 5.93 -10.78 -13.99
N CYS A 327 6.03 -11.95 -13.35
CA CYS A 327 6.74 -13.08 -13.95
C CYS A 327 6.11 -13.58 -15.26
N GLY A 328 4.80 -13.41 -15.42
CA GLY A 328 4.06 -13.79 -16.62
C GLY A 328 4.32 -12.81 -17.77
N ILE A 329 4.47 -11.52 -17.45
CA ILE A 329 4.90 -10.48 -18.41
C ILE A 329 6.34 -10.74 -18.85
N ASP A 330 7.22 -11.03 -17.90
CA ASP A 330 8.64 -11.26 -18.15
C ASP A 330 8.93 -12.67 -18.72
N ALA A 331 7.90 -13.51 -18.84
CA ALA A 331 7.97 -14.90 -19.30
C ALA A 331 8.97 -15.76 -18.50
N ASN A 332 9.08 -15.51 -17.19
CA ASN A 332 10.06 -16.11 -16.30
C ASN A 332 9.47 -16.80 -15.04
N CYS A 333 8.15 -17.01 -15.00
CA CYS A 333 7.50 -17.75 -13.90
C CYS A 333 8.09 -19.15 -13.72
N VAL A 334 8.00 -19.71 -12.52
CA VAL A 334 8.56 -21.02 -12.19
C VAL A 334 7.52 -22.13 -12.30
N ASP A 335 7.96 -23.31 -12.73
CA ASP A 335 7.19 -24.55 -12.68
C ASP A 335 7.66 -25.40 -11.49
N PRO A 336 6.87 -25.48 -10.42
CA PRO A 336 7.19 -26.28 -9.24
C PRO A 336 7.07 -27.80 -9.47
N ALA A 337 6.43 -28.25 -10.55
CA ALA A 337 6.37 -29.66 -10.92
C ALA A 337 7.68 -30.16 -11.55
N ALA A 338 8.50 -29.25 -12.10
CA ALA A 338 9.77 -29.56 -12.73
C ALA A 338 10.94 -29.04 -11.88
N LYS A 339 11.68 -29.97 -11.28
CA LYS A 339 12.96 -29.66 -10.64
C LYS A 339 14.06 -29.76 -11.69
N CYS A 340 15.01 -28.84 -11.64
CA CYS A 340 16.22 -28.98 -12.44
C CYS A 340 16.97 -30.26 -11.99
N GLU A 341 17.83 -30.82 -12.83
CA GLU A 341 18.73 -31.92 -12.45
C GLU A 341 20.18 -31.47 -12.71
N GLY A 342 21.08 -31.62 -11.71
CA GLY A 342 22.51 -31.25 -11.79
C GLY A 342 22.92 -29.92 -11.12
N PHE A 343 24.11 -29.86 -10.51
CA PHE A 343 24.64 -28.71 -9.72
C PHE A 343 25.10 -27.50 -10.56
N THR A 344 24.92 -27.51 -11.88
CA THR A 344 25.45 -26.47 -12.76
C THR A 344 24.35 -25.55 -13.27
N THR A 345 24.46 -24.26 -12.94
CA THR A 345 23.60 -23.13 -13.34
C THR A 345 23.57 -22.83 -14.85
N GLU A 346 24.12 -23.72 -15.69
CA GLU A 346 24.22 -23.57 -17.14
C GLU A 346 23.10 -24.29 -17.90
N VAL A 347 22.18 -24.98 -17.20
CA VAL A 347 20.95 -25.47 -17.81
C VAL A 347 20.05 -24.27 -18.10
N LEU A 348 19.94 -23.90 -19.38
CA LEU A 348 19.06 -22.85 -19.89
C LEU A 348 17.64 -23.06 -19.32
N GLY A 349 17.17 -22.15 -18.46
CA GLY A 349 15.81 -22.21 -17.90
C GLY A 349 15.70 -22.68 -16.45
N CYS A 350 16.77 -22.65 -15.65
CA CYS A 350 16.74 -22.92 -14.21
C CYS A 350 16.97 -21.65 -13.38
N THR A 351 16.15 -21.45 -12.34
CA THR A 351 16.35 -20.38 -11.36
C THR A 351 17.46 -20.73 -10.36
N LYS A 352 17.95 -19.73 -9.62
CA LYS A 352 18.93 -19.92 -8.53
C LYS A 352 18.45 -20.89 -7.42
N ASN A 353 17.12 -21.08 -7.31
CA ASN A 353 16.49 -22.01 -6.37
C ASN A 353 16.21 -23.39 -7.00
N PHE A 354 16.82 -23.69 -8.15
CA PHE A 354 16.72 -24.99 -8.81
C PHE A 354 15.32 -25.35 -9.32
N LEU A 355 14.50 -24.34 -9.58
CA LEU A 355 13.18 -24.47 -10.20
C LEU A 355 13.27 -24.18 -11.70
N VAL A 356 12.56 -24.96 -12.51
CA VAL A 356 12.45 -24.75 -13.95
C VAL A 356 11.58 -23.54 -14.24
N VAL A 357 11.94 -22.75 -15.24
CA VAL A 357 11.14 -21.64 -15.75
C VAL A 357 10.09 -22.16 -16.74
N ASN A 358 8.84 -21.75 -16.56
CA ASN A 358 7.74 -21.99 -17.49
C ASN A 358 7.22 -20.66 -18.07
N PRO A 359 7.63 -20.29 -19.28
CA PRO A 359 7.20 -19.07 -19.97
C PRO A 359 5.69 -18.99 -20.27
N SER A 360 4.97 -20.10 -20.16
CA SER A 360 3.51 -20.14 -20.39
C SER A 360 2.69 -19.94 -19.12
N ALA A 361 3.31 -19.98 -17.94
CA ALA A 361 2.64 -19.72 -16.68
C ALA A 361 2.36 -18.21 -16.52
N LYS A 362 1.23 -17.88 -15.88
CA LYS A 362 0.74 -16.49 -15.72
C LYS A 362 1.23 -15.84 -14.43
N CYS A 363 1.28 -16.62 -13.37
CA CYS A 363 1.74 -16.24 -12.05
C CYS A 363 2.41 -17.46 -11.38
N ASN A 364 3.36 -17.23 -10.49
CA ASN A 364 4.01 -18.29 -9.72
C ASN A 364 3.02 -18.97 -8.77
N CYS A 365 2.16 -18.20 -8.10
CA CYS A 365 1.22 -18.67 -7.09
C CYS A 365 0.14 -19.60 -7.66
N ASP A 366 -0.18 -19.50 -8.95
CA ASP A 366 -1.18 -20.37 -9.61
C ASP A 366 -0.70 -21.81 -9.77
N ALA A 367 0.60 -22.05 -9.58
CA ALA A 367 1.19 -23.37 -9.75
C ALA A 367 0.80 -24.37 -8.65
N LEU A 368 -0.03 -23.97 -7.67
CA LEU A 368 -0.67 -24.85 -6.68
C LEU A 368 0.31 -25.79 -5.97
N ALA A 369 1.48 -25.27 -5.60
CA ALA A 369 2.57 -26.08 -5.08
C ALA A 369 2.74 -25.99 -3.56
N PRO A 370 3.27 -27.06 -2.92
CA PRO A 370 3.71 -27.07 -1.51
C PRO A 370 5.02 -26.31 -1.30
N LEU A 371 5.21 -25.21 -2.01
CA LEU A 371 6.44 -24.42 -2.02
C LEU A 371 6.07 -22.96 -1.76
N GLN A 372 6.92 -22.28 -1.01
CA GLN A 372 6.80 -20.84 -0.83
C GLN A 372 7.21 -20.15 -2.14
N LEU A 373 6.23 -19.60 -2.83
CA LEU A 373 6.37 -18.85 -4.06
C LEU A 373 6.01 -17.38 -3.82
N VAL A 374 6.34 -16.54 -4.78
CA VAL A 374 6.11 -15.10 -4.71
C VAL A 374 5.66 -14.62 -6.07
N ASP A 375 4.60 -13.82 -6.08
CA ASP A 375 4.29 -12.92 -7.18
C ASP A 375 4.36 -11.49 -6.67
N ASP A 376 5.25 -10.71 -7.27
CA ASP A 376 5.26 -9.26 -7.15
C ASP A 376 4.80 -8.63 -8.48
N GLY A 377 4.37 -7.38 -8.39
CA GLY A 377 3.88 -6.65 -9.55
C GLY A 377 3.69 -5.17 -9.29
N VAL A 378 3.71 -4.39 -10.36
CA VAL A 378 3.38 -2.97 -10.35
C VAL A 378 2.20 -2.75 -11.28
N ILE A 379 1.08 -2.33 -10.71
CA ILE A 379 -0.11 -1.89 -11.46
C ILE A 379 0.19 -0.48 -11.96
N THR A 380 0.13 -0.29 -13.28
CA THR A 380 0.50 0.97 -13.96
C THR A 380 -0.69 1.65 -14.65
N ASP A 381 -1.86 1.00 -14.62
CA ASP A 381 -3.07 1.54 -15.21
C ASP A 381 -3.75 2.56 -14.28
N LYS A 382 -3.45 3.84 -14.51
CA LYS A 382 -4.01 4.93 -13.72
C LYS A 382 -5.53 5.06 -13.84
N TYR A 383 -6.18 4.45 -14.83
CA TYR A 383 -7.64 4.56 -14.95
C TYR A 383 -8.40 3.61 -14.02
N VAL A 384 -7.72 2.60 -13.46
CA VAL A 384 -8.29 1.67 -12.47
C VAL A 384 -7.66 1.77 -11.09
N LEU A 385 -6.55 2.49 -10.94
CA LEU A 385 -6.01 2.81 -9.61
C LEU A 385 -6.85 3.89 -8.90
N PRO A 386 -6.73 4.04 -7.56
CA PRO A 386 -6.03 3.16 -6.62
C PRO A 386 -6.70 1.80 -6.39
N VAL A 387 -5.95 0.87 -5.79
CA VAL A 387 -6.50 -0.37 -5.20
C VAL A 387 -7.29 -0.05 -3.93
N THR A 388 -8.60 -0.34 -3.91
CA THR A 388 -9.46 -0.04 -2.74
C THR A 388 -9.77 -1.25 -1.87
N ARG A 389 -9.55 -2.46 -2.39
CA ARG A 389 -9.75 -3.71 -1.66
C ARG A 389 -8.89 -4.83 -2.23
N LEU A 390 -8.38 -5.68 -1.35
CA LEU A 390 -7.69 -6.92 -1.69
C LEU A 390 -8.51 -8.11 -1.20
N ASN A 391 -8.73 -9.08 -2.09
CA ASN A 391 -9.50 -10.28 -1.79
C ASN A 391 -8.64 -11.50 -2.14
N PHE A 392 -8.50 -12.41 -1.18
CA PHE A 392 -7.73 -13.63 -1.34
C PHE A 392 -8.55 -14.85 -0.91
N GLY A 393 -8.22 -15.99 -1.49
CA GLY A 393 -8.90 -17.25 -1.24
C GLY A 393 -7.95 -18.44 -1.29
N ARG A 394 -8.55 -19.62 -1.14
CA ARG A 394 -7.91 -20.93 -1.37
C ARG A 394 -6.76 -21.33 -0.42
N THR A 395 -6.53 -20.60 0.68
CA THR A 395 -5.65 -21.00 1.81
C THR A 395 -6.32 -22.00 2.77
N GLN A 396 -6.84 -23.11 2.24
CA GLN A 396 -7.66 -24.08 3.00
C GLN A 396 -6.88 -25.19 3.70
N LEU A 397 -5.62 -25.43 3.33
CA LEU A 397 -4.80 -26.50 3.89
C LEU A 397 -4.06 -25.99 5.13
N GLU A 398 -3.77 -26.85 6.10
CA GLU A 398 -2.94 -26.48 7.26
C GLU A 398 -1.55 -25.98 6.82
N THR A 399 -1.04 -26.48 5.71
CA THR A 399 0.24 -26.06 5.13
C THR A 399 0.12 -24.90 4.16
N SER A 400 -1.09 -24.47 3.79
CA SER A 400 -1.27 -23.34 2.88
C SER A 400 -1.11 -22.02 3.62
N SER A 401 -0.49 -21.06 2.96
CA SER A 401 -0.27 -19.72 3.50
C SER A 401 -0.36 -18.69 2.38
N GLY A 402 -0.77 -17.48 2.75
CA GLY A 402 -0.79 -16.32 1.88
C GLY A 402 -0.47 -15.08 2.70
N VAL A 403 0.53 -14.32 2.28
CA VAL A 403 0.91 -13.05 2.91
C VAL A 403 0.97 -12.01 1.80
N HIS A 404 0.25 -10.90 1.96
CA HIS A 404 0.24 -9.83 0.97
C HIS A 404 0.80 -8.53 1.52
N THR A 405 1.31 -7.70 0.61
CA THR A 405 1.75 -6.33 0.88
C THR A 405 1.32 -5.44 -0.27
N LEU A 406 0.73 -4.29 0.05
CA LEU A 406 0.34 -3.27 -0.92
C LEU A 406 1.21 -2.03 -0.72
N GLY A 407 1.84 -1.56 -1.78
CA GLY A 407 2.58 -0.30 -1.75
C GLY A 407 1.67 0.91 -1.90
N ARG A 408 2.23 2.09 -1.62
CA ARG A 408 1.56 3.38 -1.82
C ARG A 408 1.16 3.60 -3.27
N LEU A 409 0.10 4.37 -3.49
CA LEU A 409 -0.16 4.96 -4.79
C LEU A 409 0.87 6.06 -5.04
N VAL A 410 1.67 5.91 -6.09
CA VAL A 410 2.71 6.87 -6.47
C VAL A 410 2.36 7.47 -7.82
N CYS A 411 2.27 8.79 -7.88
CA CYS A 411 2.01 9.53 -9.11
C CYS A 411 3.21 10.43 -9.47
N THR A 412 3.55 10.47 -10.75
CA THR A 412 4.74 11.15 -11.28
C THR A 412 4.44 11.95 -12.54
N GLY A 413 5.31 12.94 -12.79
CA GLY A 413 5.21 13.82 -13.95
C GLY A 413 4.03 14.79 -13.85
N SER A 414 3.77 15.48 -14.96
CA SER A 414 2.64 16.39 -15.11
C SER A 414 2.14 16.28 -16.54
N VAL A 415 0.83 16.41 -16.73
CA VAL A 415 0.24 16.42 -18.08
C VAL A 415 0.70 17.69 -18.81
N THR A 416 1.56 17.52 -19.82
CA THR A 416 2.04 18.65 -20.63
C THR A 416 1.00 18.99 -21.68
N PHE A 417 0.45 20.20 -21.60
CA PHE A 417 -0.47 20.72 -22.62
C PHE A 417 0.27 21.63 -23.61
N SER A 418 0.15 21.35 -24.91
CA SER A 418 0.64 22.21 -25.98
C SER A 418 -0.51 22.66 -26.88
N GLY A 419 -0.86 23.95 -26.84
CA GLY A 419 -1.88 24.53 -27.73
C GLY A 419 -2.83 25.48 -26.99
N LEU A 420 -3.97 25.77 -27.62
CA LEU A 420 -5.10 26.47 -27.01
C LEU A 420 -6.01 25.46 -26.30
N PRO A 421 -6.47 25.71 -25.07
CA PRO A 421 -7.34 24.81 -24.32
C PRO A 421 -8.63 24.54 -25.11
N LYS A 422 -9.02 23.28 -25.23
CA LYS A 422 -10.21 22.81 -25.97
C LYS A 422 -11.38 22.49 -25.05
N SER A 423 -11.14 22.47 -23.74
CA SER A 423 -12.14 22.12 -22.73
C SER A 423 -11.85 22.82 -21.39
N CYS A 424 -12.84 22.79 -20.49
CA CYS A 424 -12.66 23.12 -19.09
C CYS A 424 -11.63 22.20 -18.42
N GLN A 425 -11.49 20.96 -18.87
CA GLN A 425 -10.49 20.04 -18.34
C GLN A 425 -9.08 20.51 -18.68
N ASP A 426 -8.86 20.95 -19.92
CA ASP A 426 -7.58 21.54 -20.32
C ASP A 426 -7.27 22.80 -19.50
N LEU A 427 -8.26 23.67 -19.28
CA LEU A 427 -8.12 24.86 -18.43
C LEU A 427 -7.77 24.48 -16.99
N TRP A 428 -8.43 23.47 -16.44
CA TRP A 428 -8.18 22.98 -15.09
C TRP A 428 -6.78 22.38 -14.95
N LEU A 429 -6.32 21.61 -15.95
CA LEU A 429 -4.99 21.02 -16.01
C LEU A 429 -3.88 22.09 -16.04
N ILE A 430 -4.10 23.22 -16.71
CA ILE A 430 -3.14 24.34 -16.74
C ILE A 430 -3.27 25.29 -15.53
N GLY A 431 -4.10 24.96 -14.55
CA GLY A 431 -4.18 25.67 -13.26
C GLY A 431 -5.37 26.62 -13.10
N HIS A 432 -6.34 26.65 -14.01
CA HIS A 432 -7.57 27.42 -13.77
C HIS A 432 -8.44 26.77 -12.68
N THR A 433 -8.80 27.57 -11.69
CA THR A 433 -9.61 27.13 -10.52
C THR A 433 -10.85 28.02 -10.29
N LEU A 434 -11.01 29.11 -11.03
CA LEU A 434 -12.15 30.02 -10.85
C LEU A 434 -13.35 29.63 -11.72
N ASN A 435 -14.51 29.41 -11.12
CA ASN A 435 -15.74 29.18 -11.88
C ASN A 435 -16.05 30.35 -12.82
N GLY A 436 -16.53 30.07 -14.02
CA GLY A 436 -16.87 31.15 -14.95
C GLY A 436 -16.99 30.74 -16.41
N PHE A 437 -17.12 31.76 -17.26
CA PHE A 437 -17.14 31.60 -18.70
C PHE A 437 -15.73 31.67 -19.26
N TYR A 438 -15.37 30.68 -20.07
CA TYR A 438 -14.07 30.58 -20.71
C TYR A 438 -14.22 30.40 -22.21
N SER A 439 -13.20 30.85 -22.94
CA SER A 439 -13.07 30.59 -24.38
C SER A 439 -12.20 29.37 -24.58
N VAL A 440 -12.73 28.36 -25.26
CA VAL A 440 -12.01 27.12 -25.60
C VAL A 440 -12.05 26.85 -27.09
N MET A 441 -11.02 26.19 -27.61
CA MET A 441 -10.93 25.87 -29.03
C MET A 441 -11.82 24.66 -29.33
N GLY A 442 -12.96 24.92 -29.97
CA GLY A 442 -13.84 23.89 -30.49
C GLY A 442 -13.25 23.16 -31.69
N SER A 443 -14.07 22.32 -32.33
CA SER A 443 -13.64 21.54 -33.50
C SER A 443 -13.24 22.41 -34.70
N THR A 444 -13.87 23.59 -34.86
CA THR A 444 -13.67 24.48 -36.01
C THR A 444 -13.39 25.93 -35.63
N MET A 445 -13.91 26.42 -34.50
CA MET A 445 -13.77 27.81 -34.07
C MET A 445 -13.81 27.93 -32.54
N MET A 446 -13.60 29.15 -32.03
CA MET A 446 -13.65 29.44 -30.61
C MET A 446 -15.08 29.25 -30.05
N GLU A 447 -15.19 28.49 -28.97
CA GLU A 447 -16.43 28.23 -28.25
C GLU A 447 -16.39 28.91 -26.88
N SER A 448 -17.53 29.40 -26.43
CA SER A 448 -17.73 29.85 -25.05
C SER A 448 -18.34 28.70 -24.25
N VAL A 449 -17.68 28.33 -23.16
CA VAL A 449 -18.11 27.31 -22.21
C VAL A 449 -18.19 27.89 -20.81
N TYR A 450 -19.09 27.39 -20.00
CA TYR A 450 -19.08 27.65 -18.56
C TYR A 450 -18.39 26.47 -17.86
N CYS A 451 -17.36 26.79 -17.08
CA CYS A 451 -16.60 25.83 -16.28
C CYS A 451 -16.98 25.98 -14.80
N ASP A 452 -17.37 24.86 -14.20
CA ASP A 452 -17.61 24.73 -12.76
C ASP A 452 -16.50 23.88 -12.15
N PHE A 453 -15.41 24.54 -11.73
CA PHE A 453 -14.23 23.91 -11.12
C PHE A 453 -14.46 23.49 -9.66
N THR A 454 -15.66 23.68 -9.10
CA THR A 454 -16.02 23.00 -7.84
C THR A 454 -16.28 21.50 -8.03
N LYS A 455 -16.24 21.03 -9.28
CA LYS A 455 -16.43 19.64 -9.69
C LYS A 455 -15.17 19.11 -10.38
N LEU A 456 -15.02 17.79 -10.41
CA LEU A 456 -13.95 17.14 -11.16
C LEU A 456 -14.31 16.98 -12.65
N PRO A 457 -13.32 16.80 -13.55
CA PRO A 457 -13.56 16.68 -14.98
C PRO A 457 -14.62 15.64 -15.41
N ASP A 458 -14.69 14.52 -14.68
CA ASP A 458 -15.65 13.44 -14.95
C ASP A 458 -17.06 13.70 -14.39
N ASP A 459 -17.24 14.75 -13.58
CA ASP A 459 -18.50 15.02 -12.91
C ASP A 459 -19.49 15.75 -13.83
N THR A 460 -20.77 15.40 -13.67
CA THR A 460 -21.83 16.03 -14.46
C THR A 460 -21.92 17.55 -14.20
N GLY A 461 -21.86 18.32 -15.28
CA GLY A 461 -21.94 19.77 -15.24
C GLY A 461 -20.62 20.48 -14.92
N PHE A 462 -19.48 19.76 -14.92
CA PHE A 462 -18.14 20.37 -14.91
C PHE A 462 -17.94 21.35 -16.07
N GLN A 463 -18.37 20.96 -17.27
CA GLN A 463 -18.42 21.81 -18.46
C GLN A 463 -19.83 21.91 -18.99
N LYS A 464 -20.27 23.14 -19.27
CA LYS A 464 -21.51 23.42 -20.00
C LYS A 464 -21.21 24.26 -21.23
N TRP A 465 -21.53 23.74 -22.41
CA TRP A 465 -21.43 24.51 -23.65
C TRP A 465 -22.46 25.64 -23.66
N ILE A 466 -22.02 26.85 -24.01
CA ILE A 466 -22.86 28.06 -24.02
C ILE A 466 -23.14 28.50 -25.46
N GLY A 467 -22.10 28.53 -26.30
CA GLY A 467 -22.22 28.97 -27.68
C GLY A 467 -20.87 29.15 -28.36
N TYR A 468 -20.86 29.77 -29.54
CA TYR A 468 -19.63 30.17 -30.21
C TYR A 468 -19.20 31.57 -29.78
N ALA A 469 -17.90 31.77 -29.58
CA ALA A 469 -17.32 33.09 -29.37
C ALA A 469 -17.11 33.73 -30.74
N ASP A 470 -18.14 34.42 -31.24
CA ASP A 470 -18.10 35.10 -32.54
C ASP A 470 -17.82 36.60 -32.35
N VAL A 471 -16.85 37.14 -33.10
CA VAL A 471 -16.54 38.58 -33.11
C VAL A 471 -17.37 39.20 -34.23
N LYS A 472 -18.52 39.79 -33.88
CA LYS A 472 -19.33 40.54 -34.84
C LYS A 472 -18.65 41.88 -35.15
N SER A 473 -18.45 42.16 -36.43
CA SER A 473 -17.87 43.42 -36.93
C SER A 473 -18.78 44.64 -36.75
N ALA A 474 -19.99 44.46 -36.24
CA ALA A 474 -20.95 45.51 -35.94
C ALA A 474 -21.57 45.27 -34.54
N PRO A 475 -21.91 46.34 -33.79
CA PRO A 475 -22.58 46.20 -32.51
C PRO A 475 -23.89 45.43 -32.65
N VAL A 476 -24.04 44.34 -31.89
CA VAL A 476 -25.33 43.64 -31.76
C VAL A 476 -26.08 44.27 -30.61
N HIS A 477 -27.33 44.63 -30.85
CA HIS A 477 -28.22 45.14 -29.80
C HIS A 477 -29.21 44.05 -29.42
N PHE A 478 -29.24 43.72 -28.14
CA PHE A 478 -30.27 42.87 -27.56
C PHE A 478 -31.01 43.66 -26.48
N ASP A 479 -32.32 43.45 -26.39
CA ASP A 479 -33.17 44.02 -25.35
C ASP A 479 -33.69 42.87 -24.48
N VAL A 480 -33.59 43.03 -23.16
CA VAL A 480 -34.15 42.09 -22.20
C VAL A 480 -35.08 42.80 -21.25
N GLN A 481 -36.28 42.23 -21.11
CA GLN A 481 -37.36 42.83 -20.34
C GLN A 481 -37.84 41.88 -19.25
N ARG A 482 -38.19 42.45 -18.10
CA ARG A 482 -38.80 41.73 -16.97
C ARG A 482 -40.22 42.24 -16.77
N ASN A 483 -41.16 41.33 -16.56
CA ASN A 483 -42.59 41.66 -16.38
C ASN A 483 -42.98 42.08 -14.95
N SER A 484 -42.03 42.06 -14.02
CA SER A 484 -42.27 42.24 -12.58
C SER A 484 -41.15 43.04 -11.95
N SER A 485 -41.44 43.75 -10.86
CA SER A 485 -40.42 44.45 -10.07
C SER A 485 -39.41 43.47 -9.48
N PHE A 486 -38.16 43.93 -9.32
CA PHE A 486 -37.06 43.19 -8.68
C PHE A 486 -36.36 44.12 -7.70
N ASN A 487 -36.19 43.68 -6.45
CA ASN A 487 -35.67 44.52 -5.36
C ASN A 487 -34.62 43.81 -4.49
N THR A 488 -34.11 42.67 -4.93
CA THR A 488 -33.14 41.87 -4.18
C THR A 488 -31.72 42.30 -4.53
N THR A 489 -30.94 42.72 -3.53
CA THR A 489 -29.53 43.09 -3.70
C THR A 489 -28.62 41.86 -3.72
N GLY A 490 -27.55 41.91 -4.51
CA GLY A 490 -26.54 40.85 -4.57
C GLY A 490 -26.97 39.57 -5.31
N THR A 491 -28.05 39.61 -6.08
CA THR A 491 -28.53 38.48 -6.89
C THR A 491 -28.68 38.89 -8.36
N PRO A 492 -28.32 38.02 -9.34
CA PRO A 492 -28.48 38.36 -10.75
C PRO A 492 -29.95 38.61 -11.11
N ILE A 493 -30.21 39.68 -11.88
CA ILE A 493 -31.56 40.11 -12.23
C ILE A 493 -32.14 39.15 -13.30
N PRO A 494 -33.24 38.43 -13.03
CA PRO A 494 -33.85 37.55 -14.03
C PRO A 494 -34.68 38.35 -15.03
N PHE A 495 -34.62 37.99 -16.31
CA PHE A 495 -35.48 38.54 -17.37
C PHE A 495 -36.64 37.59 -17.72
N SER A 496 -37.70 38.14 -18.31
CA SER A 496 -38.89 37.40 -18.77
C SER A 496 -38.93 37.26 -20.29
N PHE A 497 -38.30 38.18 -21.01
CA PHE A 497 -38.29 38.24 -22.47
C PHE A 497 -36.92 38.68 -22.97
N GLU A 498 -36.52 38.16 -24.14
CA GLU A 498 -35.31 38.52 -24.87
C GLU A 498 -35.69 38.85 -26.31
N PHE A 499 -35.18 39.98 -26.82
CA PHE A 499 -35.33 40.41 -28.20
C PHE A 499 -33.94 40.68 -28.81
N GLN A 500 -33.59 39.93 -29.85
CA GLN A 500 -32.35 40.15 -30.60
C GLN A 500 -32.66 40.96 -31.87
N ASN A 501 -32.13 42.18 -31.97
CA ASN A 501 -32.30 43.03 -33.14
C ASN A 501 -31.12 42.82 -34.11
N GLY A 502 -31.25 41.82 -34.99
CA GLY A 502 -30.30 41.57 -36.07
C GLY A 502 -30.93 40.70 -37.16
N LEU A 503 -31.07 41.27 -38.35
CA LEU A 503 -31.42 40.55 -39.58
C LEU A 503 -30.33 39.53 -39.91
N GLU A 504 -30.48 38.29 -39.45
CA GLU A 504 -30.20 37.05 -40.18
C GLU A 504 -30.47 35.84 -39.28
N ASN A 505 -31.12 34.83 -39.86
CA ASN A 505 -31.64 33.65 -39.19
C ASN A 505 -30.55 32.84 -38.47
N ASN A 506 -30.72 32.66 -37.15
CA ASN A 506 -30.49 31.45 -36.34
C ASN A 506 -29.79 31.75 -35.03
N ILE A 507 -30.55 32.13 -33.99
CA ILE A 507 -30.31 31.62 -32.62
C ILE A 507 -31.68 31.50 -31.94
N GLY A 508 -32.23 30.29 -31.90
CA GLY A 508 -33.27 29.95 -30.94
C GLY A 508 -32.60 29.64 -29.60
N VAL A 509 -32.39 30.64 -28.76
CA VAL A 509 -32.08 30.40 -27.34
C VAL A 509 -33.38 30.04 -26.64
N ALA A 510 -33.71 28.76 -26.63
CA ALA A 510 -34.82 28.24 -25.85
C ALA A 510 -34.30 27.67 -24.52
N SER A 511 -34.34 28.47 -23.45
CA SER A 511 -34.68 28.01 -22.09
C SER A 511 -34.97 29.21 -21.16
N PRO A 512 -35.99 29.18 -20.28
CA PRO A 512 -36.33 30.28 -19.36
C PRO A 512 -35.34 30.47 -18.19
N THR A 513 -34.18 29.81 -18.23
CA THR A 513 -33.22 29.74 -17.12
C THR A 513 -31.89 30.44 -17.40
N THR A 514 -31.75 31.13 -18.53
CA THR A 514 -30.54 31.86 -18.88
C THR A 514 -30.46 33.15 -18.04
N GLN A 515 -29.44 33.27 -17.18
CA GLN A 515 -29.10 34.55 -16.55
C GLN A 515 -28.18 35.32 -17.49
N LEU A 516 -28.52 36.59 -17.74
CA LEU A 516 -27.64 37.54 -18.42
C LEU A 516 -26.64 38.08 -17.40
N CYS A 517 -25.41 37.58 -17.44
CA CYS A 517 -24.28 38.18 -16.74
C CYS A 517 -23.59 39.14 -17.71
N LEU A 518 -23.71 40.46 -17.46
CA LEU A 518 -22.84 41.44 -18.09
C LEU A 518 -21.39 41.15 -17.65
N PRO A 519 -20.41 41.15 -18.56
CA PRO A 519 -19.02 41.06 -18.16
C PRO A 519 -18.69 42.30 -17.32
N SER A 520 -18.32 42.07 -16.06
CA SER A 520 -17.60 43.07 -15.29
C SER A 520 -16.35 43.42 -16.08
N THR A 521 -16.21 44.70 -16.39
CA THR A 521 -15.01 45.29 -16.97
C THR A 521 -13.81 45.02 -16.06
N GLU A 522 -13.07 43.96 -16.32
CA GLU A 522 -11.67 43.83 -15.90
C GLU A 522 -10.78 44.01 -17.12
N TYR A 523 -10.06 45.13 -17.10
CA TYR A 523 -8.94 45.40 -18.00
C TYR A 523 -7.88 44.31 -17.79
N TYR A 524 -7.61 43.52 -18.83
CA TYR A 524 -6.32 42.84 -18.96
C TYR A 524 -5.44 43.62 -19.93
N PRO A 525 -4.19 43.98 -19.55
CA PRO A 525 -3.23 44.55 -20.47
C PRO A 525 -2.81 43.48 -21.48
N ILE A 526 -2.91 43.85 -22.74
CA ILE A 526 -2.35 43.09 -23.86
C ILE A 526 -0.83 43.17 -23.77
N PHE A 527 -0.15 42.02 -23.72
CA PHE A 527 1.24 41.87 -24.14
C PHE A 527 1.30 41.18 -25.49
#